data_AF-A0A401TUI2-F1
#
_entry.id   AF-A0A401TUI2-F1
#
_cell.length_a   1.000
_cell.length_b   1.000
_cell.length_c   1.000
_cell.angle_alpha   90.00
_cell.angle_beta   90.00
_cell.angle_gamma   90.00
#
_symmetry.space_group_name_H-M   'P 1'
#
loop_
_entity.id
_entity.type
_entity.pdbx_description
1 polymer ?
#
loop_
_entity_poly.entity_id
_entity_poly.type
_entity_poly.pdbx_seq_one_letter_code
_entity_poly.pdbx_strand_id
1 'polypeptide(L)' 'GLGICALSCLVGADYPDLVRVAPQKLSSLSDLWLLAHPDLVELPSVRAVIGFVTDCAREDRVRLRG' A
#
# COMPACT_ATOMS: atom_id res chain seq x y z
N GLY A 1 19.48 20.87 0.95
CA GLY A 1 18.17 20.21 0.79
C GLY A 1 17.75 20.32 -0.66
N LEU A 2 17.37 19.20 -1.29
CA LEU A 2 17.03 19.11 -2.72
C LEU A 2 15.56 19.48 -3.06
N GLY A 3 14.73 19.79 -2.05
CA GLY A 3 13.35 20.25 -2.25
C GLY A 3 12.32 19.47 -1.43
N ILE A 4 11.05 19.65 -1.80
CA ILE A 4 9.88 18.93 -1.25
C ILE A 4 9.37 17.98 -2.34
N CYS A 5 8.96 16.77 -1.95
CA CYS A 5 8.38 15.78 -2.86
C CYS A 5 7.07 15.23 -2.29
N ALA A 6 6.09 14.98 -3.16
CA ALA A 6 4.88 14.23 -2.79
C ALA A 6 5.19 12.73 -2.82
N LEU A 7 5.00 12.06 -1.68
CA LEU A 7 5.20 10.62 -1.52
C LEU A 7 3.90 9.97 -1.02
N SER A 8 3.73 8.68 -1.30
CA SER A 8 2.72 7.90 -0.58
C SER A 8 3.09 7.83 0.90
N CYS A 9 2.08 7.86 1.78
CA CYS A 9 2.32 7.83 3.22
C CYS A 9 3.05 6.56 3.67
N LEU A 10 2.83 5.44 2.98
CA LEU A 10 3.52 4.17 3.21
C LEU A 10 5.02 4.31 2.99
N VAL A 11 5.44 4.88 1.85
CA VAL A 11 6.86 5.06 1.53
C VAL A 11 7.50 6.09 2.44
N GLY A 12 6.84 7.23 2.67
CA GLY A 12 7.39 8.29 3.51
C GLY A 12 7.56 7.90 4.98
N ALA A 13 6.78 6.92 5.48
CA ALA A 13 6.89 6.46 6.86
C ALA A 13 8.19 5.69 7.15
N ASP A 14 8.81 5.08 6.13
CA ASP A 14 10.03 4.28 6.28
C ASP A 14 11.31 5.13 6.30
N TYR A 15 11.22 6.44 6.06
CA TYR A 15 12.36 7.36 6.09
C TYR A 15 12.28 8.29 7.31
N PRO A 16 12.97 7.97 8.42
CA PRO A 16 12.87 8.75 9.67
C PRO A 16 13.41 10.17 9.54
N ASP A 17 14.29 10.42 8.57
CA ASP A 17 14.89 11.74 8.32
C ASP A 17 13.97 12.67 7.50
N LEU A 18 12.83 12.17 7.00
CA LEU A 18 11.84 12.99 6.29
C LEU A 18 10.88 13.66 7.28
N VAL A 19 10.54 14.91 7.01
CA VAL A 19 9.55 15.68 7.77
C VAL A 19 8.27 15.83 6.95
N ARG A 20 7.12 15.50 7.54
CA ARG A 20 5.81 15.77 6.92
C ARG A 20 5.53 17.27 6.94
N VAL A 21 5.50 17.89 5.77
CA VAL A 21 5.26 19.34 5.60
C VAL A 21 3.80 19.70 5.25
N ALA A 22 3.02 18.74 4.78
CA ALA A 22 1.59 18.90 4.49
C ALA A 22 0.80 17.77 5.19
N PRO A 23 0.23 18.02 6.38
CA PRO A 23 -0.44 16.97 7.17
C PRO A 23 -1.81 16.57 6.60
N GLN A 24 -2.43 17.41 5.78
CA GLN A 24 -3.65 17.06 5.07
C GLN A 24 -3.35 16.12 3.91
N LYS A 25 -4.20 15.11 3.72
CA LYS A 25 -4.13 14.22 2.57
C LYS A 25 -4.42 15.02 1.30
N LEU A 26 -3.37 15.30 0.52
CA LEU A 26 -3.45 16.12 -0.69
C LEU A 26 -4.23 15.41 -1.82
N SER A 27 -4.13 14.08 -1.88
CA SER A 27 -4.81 13.26 -2.88
C SER A 27 -4.85 11.79 -2.45
N SER A 28 -5.88 11.05 -2.87
CA SER A 28 -5.95 9.60 -2.72
C SER A 28 -5.40 8.97 -4.00
N LEU A 29 -4.09 8.73 -4.05
CA LEU A 29 -3.39 8.35 -5.29
C LEU A 29 -3.27 6.85 -5.53
N SER A 30 -3.87 5.98 -4.71
CA SER A 30 -3.54 4.55 -4.80
C SER A 30 -4.72 3.67 -4.46
N ASP A 31 -5.42 3.21 -5.49
CA ASP A 31 -6.09 1.92 -5.40
C ASP A 31 -5.02 0.83 -5.48
N LEU A 32 -4.93 0.00 -4.44
CA LEU A 32 -4.03 -1.15 -4.41
C LEU A 32 -4.82 -2.38 -4.86
N TRP A 33 -4.31 -3.06 -5.90
CA TRP A 33 -4.94 -4.23 -6.49
C TRP A 33 -4.07 -5.47 -6.30
N LEU A 34 -4.68 -6.58 -5.90
CA LEU A 34 -4.07 -7.89 -5.93
C LEU A 34 -4.63 -8.65 -7.12
N LEU A 35 -3.75 -9.05 -8.04
CA LEU A 35 -4.13 -9.64 -9.33
C LEU A 35 -3.57 -11.06 -9.44
N ALA A 36 -4.37 -11.94 -10.03
CA ALA A 36 -3.96 -13.27 -10.45
C ALA A 36 -4.50 -13.53 -11.87
N HIS A 37 -3.78 -14.34 -12.65
CA HIS A 37 -4.25 -14.74 -13.97
C HIS A 37 -5.58 -15.53 -13.83
N PRO A 38 -6.59 -15.32 -14.70
CA PRO A 38 -7.87 -16.02 -14.60
C PRO A 38 -7.74 -17.54 -14.55
N ASP A 39 -6.82 -18.12 -15.31
CA ASP A 39 -6.59 -19.58 -15.32
C ASP A 39 -5.95 -20.11 -14.04
N LEU A 40 -5.34 -19.23 -13.23
CA LEU A 40 -4.60 -19.60 -12.02
C LEU A 40 -5.36 -19.25 -10.74
N VAL A 41 -6.35 -18.35 -10.80
CA VAL A 41 -7.05 -17.84 -9.61
C VAL A 41 -7.78 -18.93 -8.83
N GLU A 42 -8.19 -20.00 -9.50
CA GLU A 42 -8.87 -21.14 -8.89
C GLU A 42 -7.93 -22.19 -8.27
N LEU A 43 -6.61 -22.12 -8.55
CA LEU A 43 -5.65 -23.06 -7.98
C LEU A 43 -5.58 -22.87 -6.45
N PRO A 44 -5.64 -23.96 -5.64
CA PRO A 44 -5.66 -23.85 -4.18
C PRO A 44 -4.47 -23.07 -3.59
N SER A 45 -3.28 -23.23 -4.15
CA SER A 45 -2.07 -22.50 -3.73
C SER A 45 -2.18 -21.00 -3.99
N VAL A 46 -2.73 -20.61 -5.14
CA VAL A 46 -2.95 -19.19 -5.50
C VAL A 46 -3.99 -18.58 -4.58
N ARG A 47 -5.12 -19.29 -4.34
CA ARG A 47 -6.16 -18.83 -3.40
C ARG A 47 -5.63 -18.67 -1.97
N ALA A 48 -4.76 -19.58 -1.52
CA ALA A 48 -4.14 -19.48 -0.21
C ALA A 48 -3.30 -18.20 -0.06
N VAL A 49 -2.47 -17.89 -1.06
CA VAL A 49 -1.66 -16.65 -1.07
C VAL A 49 -2.54 -15.41 -1.17
N ILE A 50 -3.58 -15.43 -2.02
CA ILE A 50 -4.53 -14.31 -2.12
C ILE A 50 -5.20 -14.05 -0.77
N GLY A 51 -5.66 -15.11 -0.10
CA GLY A 51 -6.26 -15.00 1.24
C GLY A 51 -5.29 -14.39 2.24
N PHE A 52 -4.06 -14.93 2.31
CA PHE A 52 -3.02 -14.42 3.19
C PHE A 52 -2.72 -12.93 2.97
N VAL A 53 -2.46 -12.51 1.72
CA VAL A 53 -2.19 -11.09 1.39
C VAL A 53 -3.39 -10.21 1.70
N THR A 54 -4.62 -10.72 1.48
CA THR A 54 -5.85 -9.99 1.83
C THR A 54 -5.95 -9.74 3.33
N ASP A 55 -5.59 -10.74 4.15
CA ASP A 55 -5.62 -10.61 5.61
C ASP A 55 -4.55 -9.61 6.10
N CYS A 56 -3.32 -9.69 5.58
CA CYS A 56 -2.29 -8.69 5.87
C CYS A 56 -2.73 -7.26 5.49
N ALA A 57 -3.34 -7.10 4.30
CA ALA A 57 -3.81 -5.79 3.85
C ALA A 57 -4.96 -5.23 4.71
N ARG A 58 -5.76 -6.11 5.33
CA ARG A 58 -6.81 -5.70 6.30
C ARG A 58 -6.21 -5.22 7.60
N GLU A 59 -5.20 -5.92 8.12
CA GLU A 59 -4.46 -5.53 9.32
C GLU A 59 -3.76 -4.17 9.12
N ASP A 60 -3.12 -3.98 7.96
CA ASP A 60 -2.37 -2.77 7.62
C ASP A 60 -3.23 -1.65 7.00
N ARG A 61 -4.56 -1.74 7.06
CA ARG A 61 -5.49 -0.81 6.37
C ARG A 61 -5.21 0.67 6.66
N VAL A 62 -4.81 0.99 7.89
CA VAL A 62 -4.48 2.38 8.28
C VAL A 62 -3.19 2.83 7.58
N ARG A 63 -2.14 2.01 7.66
CA ARG A 63 -0.83 2.29 7.03
C ARG A 63 -0.95 2.42 5.51
N LEU A 64 -1.75 1.56 4.87
CA LEU A 64 -1.98 1.56 3.43
C LEU A 64 -2.80 2.76 2.95
N ARG A 65 -3.72 3.27 3.78
CA ARG A 65 -4.55 4.42 3.42
C ARG A 65 -3.87 5.76 3.66
N GLY A 66 -2.81 5.80 4.48
CA GLY A 66 -2.13 7.02 4.86
C GLY A 66 -2.97 7.86 5.81
#